data_AF-A0AAN4YZ13-F1
#
_entry.id   AF-A0AAN4YZ13-F1
#
_cell.length_a   1.000
_cell.length_b   1.000
_cell.length_c   1.000
_cell.angle_alpha   90.00
_cell.angle_beta   90.00
_cell.angle_gamma   90.00
#
_symmetry.space_group_name_H-M   'P 1'
#
loop_
_entity.id
_entity.type
_entity.pdbx_description
1 polymer ?
#
loop_
_entity_poly.entity_id
_entity_poly.type
_entity_poly.pdbx_seq_one_letter_code
_entity_poly.pdbx_strand_id
1 'polypeptide(L)'
;MSTTNEPAEPIPTGILATAKQAWGDLFKWKQRVVVTNEYGETRTEWQEPDPIVNPISLFAQLGARDWLFFLVGLTAWTADAFDFHALSIQQVKLAKYYNRSKTEISTAITLTLLLRSVGAAFFGLAGDKFGRKWPMVLNMIVLGVLQIATIYSHTFQQFLAVRSLFGLFMGGVYGNAIAMALEHCP
;
A
#
# COMPACT_ATOMS: atom_id res chain seq x y z
N MET A 1 20.70 10.35 -24.35
CA MET A 1 21.40 9.07 -24.10
C MET A 1 22.90 9.33 -24.15
N SER A 2 23.53 9.59 -23.00
CA SER A 2 24.98 9.49 -22.85
C SER A 2 25.32 8.00 -22.75
N THR A 3 25.46 7.32 -23.89
CA THR A 3 25.94 5.93 -23.92
C THR A 3 27.43 5.92 -23.58
N THR A 4 27.73 5.91 -22.28
CA THR A 4 29.06 5.59 -21.80
C THR A 4 29.23 4.09 -21.97
N ASN A 5 29.92 3.66 -23.04
CA ASN A 5 30.17 2.26 -23.38
C ASN A 5 31.18 1.60 -22.42
N GLU A 6 30.98 1.75 -21.11
CA GLU A 6 31.79 1.11 -20.09
C GLU A 6 31.34 -0.36 -19.93
N PRO A 7 32.19 -1.35 -20.29
CA PRO A 7 31.84 -2.74 -20.12
C PRO A 7 31.63 -3.07 -18.63
N ALA A 8 30.47 -3.62 -18.31
CA ALA A 8 30.15 -4.14 -17.00
C ALA A 8 30.35 -5.66 -16.99
N GLU A 9 30.67 -6.23 -15.83
CA GLU A 9 30.72 -7.69 -15.67
C GLU A 9 29.36 -8.33 -16.02
N PRO A 10 29.34 -9.53 -16.62
CA PRO A 10 28.11 -10.23 -16.95
C PRO A 10 27.31 -10.54 -15.68
N ILE A 11 25.98 -10.65 -15.81
CA ILE A 11 25.12 -11.03 -14.69
C ILE A 11 25.38 -12.52 -14.36
N PRO A 12 25.80 -12.86 -13.14
CA PRO A 12 26.12 -14.22 -12.75
C PRO A 12 24.83 -15.04 -12.65
N THR A 13 24.93 -16.31 -13.03
CA THR A 13 23.83 -17.26 -12.92
C THR A 13 23.69 -17.74 -11.47
N GLY A 14 22.54 -17.47 -10.85
CA GLY A 14 22.17 -18.01 -9.53
C GLY A 14 21.85 -16.94 -8.49
N ILE A 15 20.84 -17.21 -7.65
CA ILE A 15 20.23 -16.24 -6.72
C ILE A 15 21.26 -15.55 -5.81
N LEU A 16 22.19 -16.31 -5.21
CA LEU A 16 23.18 -15.78 -4.27
C LEU A 16 24.23 -14.90 -4.95
N ALA A 17 24.68 -15.28 -6.15
CA ALA A 17 25.68 -14.53 -6.89
C ALA A 17 25.08 -13.22 -7.42
N THR A 18 23.85 -13.26 -7.93
CA THR A 18 23.10 -12.07 -8.36
C THR A 18 22.83 -11.14 -7.17
N ALA A 19 22.45 -11.67 -6.01
CA ALA A 19 22.20 -10.84 -4.81
C ALA A 19 23.46 -10.12 -4.33
N LYS A 20 24.60 -10.81 -4.29
CA LYS A 20 25.89 -10.22 -3.91
C LYS A 20 26.30 -9.10 -4.88
N GLN A 21 26.06 -9.30 -6.16
CA GLN A 21 26.33 -8.29 -7.19
C GLN A 21 25.40 -7.08 -7.07
N ALA A 22 24.09 -7.31 -6.92
CA ALA A 22 23.10 -6.25 -6.74
C ALA A 22 23.41 -5.40 -5.50
N TRP A 23 23.88 -6.03 -4.41
CA TRP A 23 24.32 -5.31 -3.21
C TRP A 23 25.50 -4.37 -3.46
N GLY A 24 26.48 -4.80 -4.26
CA GLY A 24 27.61 -3.96 -4.65
C GLY A 24 27.22 -2.85 -5.63
N ASP A 25 26.27 -3.14 -6.52
CA ASP A 25 25.77 -2.19 -7.51
C ASP A 25 24.91 -1.09 -6.86
N LEU A 26 24.28 -1.33 -5.71
CA LEU A 26 23.51 -0.34 -4.93
C LEU A 26 24.31 0.93 -4.59
N PHE A 27 25.63 0.80 -4.39
CA PHE A 27 26.52 1.92 -4.03
C PHE A 27 27.12 2.63 -5.24
N LYS A 28 26.79 2.19 -6.46
CA LYS A 28 27.25 2.81 -7.70
C LYS A 28 26.09 3.59 -8.30
N TRP A 29 26.30 4.87 -8.57
CA TRP A 29 25.33 5.72 -9.27
C TRP A 29 25.35 5.47 -10.79
N LYS A 30 25.31 4.19 -11.18
CA LYS A 30 25.26 3.70 -12.55
C LYS A 30 24.38 2.45 -12.55
N GLN A 31 23.56 2.28 -13.59
CA GLN A 31 22.72 1.11 -13.75
C GLN A 31 23.40 0.11 -14.69
N ARG A 32 23.43 -1.16 -14.29
CA ARG A 32 23.90 -2.24 -15.14
C ARG A 32 22.76 -2.67 -16.06
N VAL A 33 22.93 -2.54 -17.36
CA VAL A 33 21.92 -2.87 -18.37
C VAL A 33 22.46 -3.95 -19.29
N VAL A 34 21.63 -4.95 -19.59
CA VAL A 34 21.93 -5.97 -20.62
C VAL A 34 21.43 -5.43 -21.94
N VAL A 35 22.36 -5.09 -22.84
CA VAL A 35 22.06 -4.65 -24.20
C VAL A 35 22.16 -5.87 -25.11
N THR A 36 21.10 -6.17 -25.85
CA THR A 36 21.08 -7.24 -26.85
C THR A 36 21.13 -6.61 -28.23
N ASN A 37 22.14 -6.94 -29.02
CA ASN A 37 22.28 -6.45 -30.40
C ASN A 37 21.29 -7.16 -31.35
N GLU A 38 21.09 -6.60 -32.55
CA GLU A 38 20.24 -7.19 -33.60
C GLU A 38 20.68 -8.60 -34.03
N TYR A 39 21.94 -8.97 -33.76
CA TYR A 39 22.52 -10.28 -34.01
C TYR A 39 22.33 -11.28 -32.85
N GLY A 40 21.62 -10.89 -31.78
CA GLY A 40 21.35 -11.76 -30.61
C GLY A 40 22.50 -11.84 -29.59
N GLU A 41 23.55 -11.04 -29.75
CA GLU A 41 24.65 -10.97 -28.79
C GLU A 41 24.29 -10.09 -27.59
N THR A 42 24.44 -10.62 -26.37
CA THR A 42 24.16 -9.89 -25.12
C THR A 42 25.43 -9.34 -24.50
N ARG A 43 25.49 -8.03 -24.27
CA ARG A 43 26.58 -7.37 -23.54
C ARG A 43 26.04 -6.60 -22.34
N THR A 44 26.76 -6.66 -21.22
CA THR A 44 26.45 -5.88 -20.03
C THR A 44 27.26 -4.58 -20.04
N GLU A 45 26.57 -3.46 -19.88
CA GLU A 45 27.18 -2.13 -19.90
C GLU A 45 26.69 -1.29 -18.72
N TRP A 46 27.55 -0.39 -18.25
CA TRP A 46 27.19 0.60 -17.25
C TRP A 46 26.56 1.82 -17.93
N GLN A 47 25.29 2.07 -17.65
CA GLN A 47 24.58 3.26 -18.11
C GLN A 47 24.36 4.23 -16.96
N GLU A 48 24.48 5.53 -17.23
CA GLU A 48 24.01 6.54 -16.28
C GLU A 48 22.48 6.44 -16.18
N PRO A 49 21.90 6.54 -14.98
CA PRO A 49 20.45 6.55 -14.84
C PRO A 49 19.86 7.72 -15.62
N ASP A 50 18.68 7.51 -16.22
CA ASP A 50 18.00 8.57 -16.95
C ASP A 50 17.81 9.81 -16.05
N PRO A 51 18.05 11.02 -16.57
CA PRO A 51 17.92 12.24 -15.79
C PRO A 51 16.49 12.39 -15.26
N ILE A 52 16.37 12.78 -13.99
CA ILE A 52 15.08 12.97 -13.32
C ILE A 52 14.25 14.00 -14.10
N VAL A 53 13.11 13.56 -14.62
CA VAL A 53 12.16 14.43 -15.32
C VAL A 53 11.56 15.44 -14.34
N ASN A 54 11.33 16.67 -14.78
CA ASN A 54 10.78 17.72 -13.93
C ASN A 54 9.40 17.30 -13.39
N PRO A 55 9.19 17.27 -12.06
CA PRO A 55 7.94 16.79 -11.45
C PRO A 55 6.73 17.61 -11.90
N ILE A 56 6.89 18.92 -12.15
CA ILE A 56 5.79 19.79 -12.60
C ILE A 56 5.29 19.37 -13.98
N SER A 57 6.20 18.95 -14.86
CA SER A 57 5.82 18.49 -16.21
C SER A 57 5.12 17.13 -16.20
N LEU A 58 5.42 16.27 -15.21
CA LEU A 58 4.74 15.00 -15.01
C LEU A 58 3.32 15.22 -14.49
N PHE A 59 3.14 16.13 -13.51
CA PHE A 59 1.81 16.50 -13.04
C PHE A 59 0.93 17.10 -14.14
N ALA A 60 1.51 17.83 -15.10
CA ALA A 60 0.79 18.39 -16.24
C ALA A 60 0.33 17.34 -17.27
N GLN A 61 0.84 16.11 -17.21
CA GLN A 61 0.45 15.01 -18.10
C GLN A 61 -0.75 14.21 -17.58
N LEU A 62 -1.14 14.39 -16.31
CA LEU A 62 -2.26 13.69 -15.70
C LEU A 62 -3.59 14.12 -16.33
N GLY A 63 -4.36 13.15 -16.83
CA GLY A 63 -5.71 13.37 -17.32
C GLY A 63 -6.73 13.56 -16.18
N ALA A 64 -7.92 14.05 -16.52
CA ALA A 64 -9.02 14.19 -15.56
C ALA A 64 -9.44 12.84 -14.93
N ARG A 65 -9.26 11.74 -15.67
CA ARG A 65 -9.55 10.37 -15.20
C ARG A 65 -8.57 9.91 -14.14
N ASP A 66 -7.29 10.25 -14.28
CA ASP A 66 -6.23 9.87 -13.34
C ASP A 66 -6.41 10.64 -12.02
N TRP A 67 -6.73 11.93 -12.13
CA TRP A 67 -7.14 12.75 -10.99
C TRP A 67 -8.37 12.20 -10.26
N LEU A 68 -9.37 11.68 -10.99
CA LEU A 68 -10.53 11.07 -10.36
C LEU A 68 -10.14 9.83 -9.54
N PHE A 69 -9.33 8.93 -10.08
CA PHE A 69 -8.89 7.74 -9.35
C PHE A 69 -8.04 8.11 -8.13
N PHE A 70 -7.15 9.08 -8.28
CA PHE A 70 -6.37 9.62 -7.17
C PHE A 70 -7.27 10.18 -6.06
N LEU A 71 -8.24 11.02 -6.40
CA LEU A 71 -9.15 11.62 -5.43
C LEU A 71 -10.04 10.58 -4.74
N VAL A 72 -10.51 9.56 -5.47
CA VAL A 72 -11.28 8.45 -4.88
C VAL A 72 -10.42 7.64 -3.91
N GLY A 73 -9.18 7.30 -4.29
CA GLY A 73 -8.24 6.61 -3.40
C GLY A 73 -7.91 7.44 -2.15
N LEU A 74 -7.65 8.74 -2.33
CA LEU A 74 -7.37 9.67 -1.24
C LEU A 74 -8.56 9.80 -0.28
N THR A 75 -9.77 10.03 -0.80
CA THR A 75 -10.98 10.17 0.02
C THR A 75 -11.33 8.88 0.76
N ALA A 76 -11.17 7.71 0.12
CA ALA A 76 -11.36 6.42 0.77
C ALA A 76 -10.38 6.23 1.95
N TRP A 77 -9.10 6.57 1.74
CA TRP A 77 -8.08 6.52 2.79
C TRP A 77 -8.36 7.52 3.92
N THR A 78 -8.76 8.75 3.58
CA THR A 78 -9.10 9.77 4.58
C THR A 78 -10.31 9.35 5.43
N ALA A 79 -11.36 8.78 4.79
CA ALA A 79 -12.53 8.30 5.51
C ALA A 79 -12.17 7.15 6.48
N ASP A 80 -11.35 6.21 6.03
CA ASP A 80 -10.86 5.09 6.84
C ASP A 80 -10.00 5.57 8.03
N ALA A 81 -9.06 6.49 7.77
CA ALA A 81 -8.21 7.08 8.79
C ALA A 81 -9.01 7.89 9.83
N PHE A 82 -10.04 8.62 9.37
CA PHE A 82 -10.94 9.36 10.24
C PHE A 82 -11.68 8.44 11.21
N ASP A 83 -12.25 7.32 10.75
CA ASP A 83 -12.97 6.39 11.63
C ASP A 83 -12.06 5.83 12.73
N PHE A 84 -10.88 5.34 12.33
CA PHE A 84 -9.91 4.76 13.26
C PHE A 84 -9.50 5.77 14.34
N HIS A 85 -9.27 7.04 13.97
CA HIS A 85 -8.89 8.08 14.92
C HIS A 85 -10.05 8.57 15.78
N ALA A 86 -11.27 8.64 15.22
CA ALA A 86 -12.45 9.04 15.96
C ALA A 86 -12.66 8.15 17.20
N LEU A 87 -12.41 6.84 17.06
CA LEU A 87 -12.43 5.89 18.16
C LEU A 87 -11.33 6.12 19.20
N SER A 88 -10.09 6.29 18.74
CA SER A 88 -8.94 6.47 19.63
C SER A 88 -9.12 7.69 20.56
N ILE A 89 -9.70 8.77 20.02
CA ILE A 89 -10.02 9.99 20.78
C ILE A 89 -11.15 9.75 21.79
N GLN A 90 -12.11 8.87 21.49
CA GLN A 90 -13.30 8.62 22.31
C GLN A 90 -13.16 7.50 23.34
N GLN A 91 -11.96 6.94 23.51
CA GLN A 91 -11.67 5.83 24.42
C GLN A 91 -12.23 6.02 25.85
N VAL A 92 -12.19 7.25 26.38
CA VAL A 92 -12.67 7.55 27.74
C VAL A 92 -14.19 7.44 27.85
N LYS A 93 -14.92 7.87 26.82
CA LYS A 93 -16.38 7.77 26.76
C LYS A 93 -16.81 6.32 26.60
N LEU A 94 -16.12 5.56 25.76
CA LEU A 94 -16.37 4.12 25.55
C LEU A 94 -16.11 3.30 26.82
N ALA A 95 -15.03 3.60 27.54
CA ALA A 95 -14.74 2.96 28.83
C ALA A 95 -15.90 3.15 29.82
N LYS A 96 -16.45 4.39 29.91
CA LYS A 96 -17.63 4.67 30.74
C LYS A 96 -18.89 3.96 30.24
N TYR A 97 -19.14 3.96 28.93
CA TYR A 97 -20.34 3.34 28.33
C TYR A 97 -20.40 1.83 28.57
N TYR A 98 -19.28 1.13 28.36
CA TYR A 98 -19.23 -0.33 28.55
C TYR A 98 -18.93 -0.75 29.99
N ASN A 99 -18.75 0.22 30.91
CA ASN A 99 -18.29 -0.01 32.29
C ASN A 99 -17.01 -0.87 32.34
N ARG A 100 -16.03 -0.52 31.49
CA ARG A 100 -14.76 -1.22 31.30
C ARG A 100 -13.59 -0.31 31.57
N SER A 101 -12.43 -0.90 31.87
CA SER A 101 -11.20 -0.13 32.04
C SER A 101 -10.74 0.49 30.71
N LYS A 102 -10.01 1.61 30.78
CA LYS A 102 -9.37 2.18 29.58
C LYS A 102 -8.41 1.18 28.91
N THR A 103 -7.78 0.32 29.72
CA THR A 103 -6.89 -0.74 29.25
C THR A 103 -7.64 -1.73 28.35
N GLU A 104 -8.84 -2.18 28.73
CA GLU A 104 -9.63 -3.10 27.89
C GLU A 104 -10.06 -2.45 26.57
N ILE A 105 -10.45 -1.17 26.59
CA ILE A 105 -10.77 -0.44 25.35
C ILE A 105 -9.53 -0.31 24.47
N SER A 106 -8.37 0.02 25.04
CA SER A 106 -7.10 0.09 24.32
C SER A 106 -6.70 -1.26 23.73
N THR A 107 -6.89 -2.36 24.46
CA THR A 107 -6.66 -3.72 23.95
C THR A 107 -7.54 -4.03 22.74
N ALA A 108 -8.79 -3.56 22.71
CA ALA A 108 -9.65 -3.71 21.53
C ALA A 108 -9.10 -2.95 20.30
N ILE A 109 -8.57 -1.75 20.50
CA ILE A 109 -7.91 -0.97 19.44
C ILE A 109 -6.63 -1.68 18.97
N THR A 110 -5.82 -2.19 19.89
CA THR A 110 -4.62 -2.96 19.58
C THR A 110 -4.96 -4.22 18.77
N LEU A 111 -6.01 -4.95 19.15
CA LEU A 111 -6.45 -6.13 18.42
C LEU A 111 -6.90 -5.77 16.99
N THR A 112 -7.57 -4.63 16.83
CA THR A 112 -7.95 -4.09 15.51
C THR A 112 -6.70 -3.82 14.66
N LEU A 113 -5.65 -3.24 15.23
CA LEU A 113 -4.37 -3.01 14.55
C LEU A 113 -3.64 -4.31 14.17
N LEU A 114 -3.69 -5.34 15.02
CA LEU A 114 -3.08 -6.63 14.71
C LEU A 114 -3.80 -7.30 13.54
N LEU A 115 -5.13 -7.30 13.55
CA LEU A 115 -5.93 -7.86 12.46
C LEU A 115 -5.84 -7.04 11.18
N ARG A 116 -5.53 -5.74 11.27
CA ARG A 116 -5.22 -4.91 10.11
C ARG A 116 -4.05 -5.43 9.31
N SER A 117 -2.98 -5.89 9.96
CA SER A 117 -1.83 -6.47 9.25
C SER A 117 -2.22 -7.76 8.51
N VAL A 118 -3.06 -8.59 9.13
CA VAL A 118 -3.59 -9.82 8.50
C VAL A 118 -4.47 -9.46 7.30
N GLY A 119 -5.33 -8.47 7.46
CA GLY A 119 -6.16 -7.91 6.41
C GLY A 119 -5.36 -7.38 5.23
N ALA A 120 -4.31 -6.62 5.50
CA ALA A 120 -3.43 -6.04 4.48
C ALA A 120 -2.78 -7.13 3.63
N ALA A 121 -2.31 -8.22 4.25
CA ALA A 121 -1.75 -9.35 3.51
C ALA A 121 -2.80 -10.02 2.60
N PHE A 122 -3.99 -10.30 3.12
CA PHE A 122 -5.04 -10.97 2.35
C PHE A 122 -5.60 -10.10 1.21
N PHE A 123 -5.95 -8.85 1.51
CA PHE A 123 -6.54 -7.92 0.54
C PHE A 123 -5.51 -7.30 -0.41
N GLY A 124 -4.22 -7.32 -0.07
CA GLY A 124 -3.14 -7.03 -1.00
C GLY A 124 -3.08 -8.09 -2.10
N LEU A 125 -3.03 -9.37 -1.71
CA LEU A 125 -3.07 -10.50 -2.65
C LEU A 125 -4.37 -10.53 -3.47
N ALA A 126 -5.51 -10.20 -2.85
CA ALA A 126 -6.77 -10.08 -3.56
C ALA A 126 -6.77 -8.92 -4.57
N GLY A 127 -6.11 -7.80 -4.25
CA GLY A 127 -5.88 -6.67 -5.15
C GLY A 127 -5.10 -7.07 -6.40
N ASP A 128 -4.07 -7.89 -6.23
CA ASP A 128 -3.24 -8.38 -7.34
C ASP A 128 -4.00 -9.37 -8.23
N LYS A 129 -4.91 -10.19 -7.66
CA LYS A 129 -5.65 -11.22 -8.42
C LYS A 129 -6.93 -10.71 -9.09
N PHE A 130 -7.71 -9.87 -8.42
CA PHE A 130 -9.05 -9.45 -8.87
C PHE A 130 -9.09 -8.01 -9.43
N GLY A 131 -7.92 -7.36 -9.51
CA GLY A 131 -7.79 -5.95 -9.89
C GLY A 131 -8.08 -5.02 -8.71
N ARG A 132 -7.46 -3.84 -8.67
CA ARG A 132 -7.43 -2.96 -7.49
C ARG A 132 -8.78 -2.29 -7.17
N LYS A 133 -9.64 -2.08 -8.18
CA LYS A 133 -10.92 -1.38 -8.04
C LYS A 133 -11.94 -2.14 -7.17
N TRP A 134 -12.16 -3.41 -7.44
CA TRP A 134 -13.25 -4.17 -6.80
C TRP A 134 -13.00 -4.47 -5.31
N PRO A 135 -11.79 -4.87 -4.89
CA PRO A 135 -11.44 -5.04 -3.49
C PRO A 135 -11.57 -3.74 -2.69
N MET A 136 -11.18 -2.60 -3.26
CA MET A 136 -11.33 -1.30 -2.61
C MET A 136 -12.81 -0.97 -2.34
N VAL A 137 -13.68 -1.14 -3.35
CA VAL A 137 -15.12 -0.88 -3.21
C VAL A 137 -15.75 -1.83 -2.19
N LEU A 138 -15.41 -3.12 -2.24
CA LEU A 138 -15.91 -4.11 -1.28
C LEU A 138 -15.49 -3.75 0.15
N ASN A 139 -14.23 -3.39 0.37
CA ASN A 139 -13.74 -2.97 1.68
C ASN A 139 -14.52 -1.75 2.20
N MET A 140 -14.73 -0.73 1.36
CA MET A 140 -15.51 0.46 1.75
C MET A 140 -16.96 0.12 2.14
N ILE A 141 -17.62 -0.75 1.39
CA ILE A 141 -18.99 -1.18 1.71
C ILE A 141 -19.01 -1.92 3.05
N VAL A 142 -18.10 -2.87 3.25
CA VAL A 142 -18.04 -3.67 4.49
C VAL A 142 -17.71 -2.79 5.69
N LEU A 143 -16.76 -1.86 5.57
CA LEU A 143 -16.42 -0.91 6.64
C LEU A 143 -17.61 0.00 6.98
N GLY A 144 -18.36 0.48 5.97
CA GLY A 144 -19.59 1.24 6.18
C GLY A 144 -20.65 0.44 6.96
N VAL A 145 -20.87 -0.82 6.59
CA VAL A 145 -21.81 -1.72 7.30
C VAL A 145 -21.35 -2.00 8.73
N LEU A 146 -20.05 -2.27 8.94
CA LEU A 146 -19.49 -2.50 10.28
C LEU A 146 -19.54 -1.25 11.16
N GLN A 147 -19.45 -0.07 10.57
CA GLN A 147 -19.61 1.18 11.30
C GLN A 147 -21.04 1.35 11.80
N ILE A 148 -22.04 1.05 10.95
CA ILE A 148 -23.44 1.00 11.37
C ILE A 148 -23.63 -0.07 12.45
N ALA A 149 -23.03 -1.26 12.29
CA ALA A 149 -23.09 -2.33 13.28
C ALA A 149 -22.49 -1.93 14.63
N THR A 150 -21.48 -1.04 14.65
CA THR A 150 -20.90 -0.51 15.90
C THR A 150 -21.95 0.26 16.71
N ILE A 151 -22.90 0.95 16.07
CA ILE A 151 -23.97 1.71 16.76
C ILE A 151 -24.87 0.77 17.57
N TYR A 152 -25.13 -0.44 17.05
CA TYR A 152 -25.96 -1.46 17.69
C TYR A 152 -25.20 -2.34 18.69
N SER A 153 -23.92 -2.03 18.95
CA SER A 153 -23.13 -2.76 19.93
C SER A 153 -23.48 -2.33 21.34
N HIS A 154 -24.29 -3.13 22.03
CA HIS A 154 -24.66 -2.87 23.43
C HIS A 154 -23.69 -3.50 24.43
N THR A 155 -22.93 -4.52 24.01
CA THR A 155 -21.98 -5.23 24.87
C THR A 155 -20.53 -5.01 24.41
N PHE A 156 -19.59 -5.09 25.36
CA PHE A 156 -18.16 -4.95 25.03
C PHE A 156 -17.67 -6.04 24.07
N GLN A 157 -18.22 -7.27 24.15
CA GLN A 157 -17.83 -8.35 23.24
C GLN A 157 -18.32 -8.11 21.81
N GLN A 158 -19.55 -7.60 21.62
CA GLN A 158 -20.03 -7.20 20.30
C GLN A 158 -19.14 -6.10 19.71
N PHE A 159 -18.75 -5.12 20.54
CA PHE A 159 -17.86 -4.04 20.13
C PHE A 159 -16.50 -4.58 19.69
N LEU A 160 -15.92 -5.47 20.49
CA LEU A 160 -14.63 -6.11 20.20
C LEU A 160 -14.69 -6.92 18.91
N ALA A 161 -15.75 -7.68 18.68
CA ALA A 161 -15.93 -8.48 17.46
C ALA A 161 -16.08 -7.60 16.21
N VAL A 162 -16.95 -6.59 16.26
CA VAL A 162 -17.15 -5.65 15.15
C VAL A 162 -15.83 -4.92 14.83
N ARG A 163 -15.08 -4.49 15.86
CA ARG A 163 -13.81 -3.79 15.67
C ARG A 163 -12.69 -4.68 15.17
N SER A 164 -12.66 -5.92 15.63
CA SER A 164 -11.75 -6.94 15.10
C SER A 164 -12.00 -7.20 13.61
N LEU A 165 -13.27 -7.32 13.22
CA LEU A 165 -13.64 -7.46 11.80
C LEU A 165 -13.31 -6.20 11.01
N PHE A 166 -13.57 -5.02 11.58
CA PHE A 166 -13.22 -3.74 10.98
C PHE A 166 -11.73 -3.67 10.65
N GLY A 167 -10.85 -4.06 11.59
CA GLY A 167 -9.41 -4.13 11.38
C GLY A 167 -9.04 -5.00 10.18
N LEU A 168 -9.64 -6.19 10.07
CA LEU A 168 -9.38 -7.11 8.95
C LEU A 168 -9.71 -6.49 7.58
N PHE A 169 -10.82 -5.79 7.43
CA PHE A 169 -11.19 -5.15 6.16
C PHE A 169 -10.44 -3.83 5.91
N MET A 170 -10.12 -3.10 6.98
CA MET A 170 -9.35 -1.85 6.96
C MET A 170 -7.96 -2.05 6.32
N GLY A 171 -7.30 -3.18 6.62
CA GLY A 171 -5.94 -3.46 6.14
C GLY A 171 -5.78 -3.38 4.62
N GLY A 172 -6.82 -3.71 3.86
CA GLY A 172 -6.79 -3.70 2.40
C GLY A 172 -7.00 -2.34 1.74
N VAL A 173 -7.43 -1.32 2.47
CA VAL A 173 -7.79 -0.02 1.89
C VAL A 173 -6.56 0.75 1.44
N TYR A 174 -5.54 0.84 2.30
CA TYR A 174 -4.31 1.59 2.02
C TYR A 174 -3.59 1.09 0.76
N GLY A 175 -3.32 -0.22 0.71
CA GLY A 175 -2.54 -0.83 -0.36
C GLY A 175 -3.23 -0.69 -1.71
N ASN A 176 -4.54 -0.95 -1.75
CA ASN A 176 -5.32 -0.81 -2.98
C ASN A 176 -5.48 0.66 -3.42
N ALA A 177 -5.64 1.60 -2.49
CA ALA A 177 -5.73 3.02 -2.80
C ALA A 177 -4.42 3.58 -3.36
N ILE A 178 -3.27 3.21 -2.77
CA ILE A 178 -1.95 3.63 -3.27
C ILE A 178 -1.64 2.98 -4.60
N ALA A 179 -1.87 1.68 -4.75
CA ALA A 179 -1.63 0.99 -6.01
C ALA A 179 -2.47 1.62 -7.13
N MET A 180 -3.74 1.91 -6.87
CA MET A 180 -4.61 2.62 -7.81
C MET A 180 -4.09 4.03 -8.15
N ALA A 181 -3.58 4.78 -7.17
CA ALA A 181 -2.98 6.09 -7.44
C ALA A 181 -1.71 5.99 -8.29
N LEU A 182 -0.82 5.03 -7.99
CA LEU A 182 0.46 4.86 -8.69
C LEU A 182 0.29 4.29 -10.10
N GLU A 183 -0.68 3.42 -10.33
CA GLU A 183 -0.98 2.85 -11.65
C GLU A 183 -1.54 3.86 -12.65
N HIS A 184 -2.02 5.00 -12.16
CA HIS A 184 -2.58 6.07 -12.97
C HIS A 184 -1.67 7.32 -13.00
N CYS A 185 -0.46 7.24 -12.42
CA CYS A 185 0.56 8.26 -12.59
C CYS A 185 1.34 8.04 -13.91
N PRO A 186 1.73 9.13 -14.61
CA PRO A 186 2.53 9.07 -15.83
C PRO A 186 3.99 8.68 -15.57
#